data_AF-A0A158B6F7-F1
#
_entry.id   AF-A0A158B6F7-F1
#
_cell.length_a   1.000
_cell.length_b   1.000
_cell.length_c   1.000
_cell.angle_alpha   90.00
_cell.angle_beta   90.00
_cell.angle_gamma   90.00
#
_symmetry.space_group_name_H-M   'P 1'
#
loop_
_entity.id
_entity.type
_entity.pdbx_description
1 polymer ?
#
loop_
_entity_poly.entity_id
_entity_poly.type
_entity_poly.pdbx_seq_one_letter_code
_entity_poly.pdbx_strand_id
1 'polypeptide(L)' 'MDEIAEAIDTLDNLITALSMPMPDSLHVRALRESLPNVRDTIKSGYLAAGGENVWAN' A
#
# COMPACT_ATOMS: atom_id res chain seq x y z
N MET A 1 -7.48 -0.16 -13.38
CA MET A 1 -8.42 0.18 -12.29
C MET A 1 -8.34 -0.93 -11.25
N ASP A 2 -8.37 -2.18 -11.69
CA ASP A 2 -8.18 -3.39 -10.88
C ASP A 2 -6.92 -3.35 -10.00
N GLU A 3 -5.76 -2.96 -10.54
CA GLU A 3 -4.51 -2.87 -9.76
C GLU A 3 -4.57 -1.86 -8.59
N ILE A 4 -5.32 -0.76 -8.73
CA ILE A 4 -5.51 0.21 -7.63
C ILE A 4 -6.40 -0.41 -6.57
N ALA A 5 -7.48 -1.08 -6.97
CA ALA A 5 -8.37 -1.76 -6.04
C ALA A 5 -7.63 -2.85 -5.25
N GLU A 6 -6.82 -3.67 -5.92
CA GLU A 6 -5.97 -4.69 -5.28
C GLU A 6 -4.94 -4.09 -4.32
N ALA A 7 -4.35 -2.94 -4.66
CA ALA A 7 -3.43 -2.24 -3.78
C ALA A 7 -4.14 -1.70 -2.52
N ILE A 8 -5.37 -1.21 -2.65
CA ILE A 8 -6.20 -0.78 -1.52
C ILE A 8 -6.62 -1.97 -0.66
N ASP A 9 -7.05 -3.09 -1.26
CA ASP A 9 -7.37 -4.32 -0.52
C ASP A 9 -6.15 -4.83 0.26
N THR A 10 -4.96 -4.76 -0.34
CA THR A 10 -3.70 -5.10 0.33
C THR A 10 -3.43 -4.16 1.51
N LEU A 11 -3.68 -2.86 1.35
CA LEU A 11 -3.53 -1.89 2.43
C LEU A 11 -4.49 -2.18 3.59
N ASP A 12 -5.76 -2.46 3.30
CA ASP A 12 -6.78 -2.78 4.30
C ASP A 12 -6.46 -4.09 5.04
N ASN A 13 -5.92 -5.08 4.34
CA ASN A 13 -5.43 -6.32 4.93
C ASN A 13 -4.27 -6.07 5.91
N LEU A 14 -3.30 -5.20 5.55
CA LEU A 14 -2.20 -4.82 6.44
C LEU A 14 -2.71 -4.09 7.69
N ILE A 15 -3.67 -3.18 7.52
CA ILE A 15 -4.30 -2.45 8.65
C ILE A 15 -5.04 -3.42 9.58
N THR A 16 -5.80 -4.36 9.01
CA THR A 16 -6.50 -5.39 9.77
C THR A 16 -5.53 -6.28 10.53
N ALA A 17 -4.42 -6.69 9.90
CA ALA A 17 -3.41 -7.54 10.51
C ALA A 17 -2.79 -6.90 11.76
N LEU A 18 -2.65 -5.56 11.81
CA LEU A 18 -2.15 -4.84 12.99
C LEU A 18 -3.01 -5.01 14.24
N SER A 19 -4.28 -5.38 14.09
CA SER A 19 -5.19 -5.65 15.22
C SER A 19 -5.07 -7.07 15.75
N MET A 20 -4.34 -7.95 15.06
CA MET A 20 -4.18 -9.35 15.46
C MET A 20 -3.12 -9.50 16.56
N PRO A 21 -3.31 -10.43 17.52
CA PRO A 21 -2.35 -10.69 18.59
C PRO A 21 -1.14 -11.48 18.07
N MET A 22 -0.30 -10.81 17.29
CA MET A 22 0.95 -11.35 16.76
C MET A 22 2.14 -10.49 17.22
N PRO A 23 3.37 -11.03 17.23
CA PRO A 23 4.56 -10.24 17.52
C PRO A 23 4.72 -9.04 16.57
N ASP A 24 5.08 -7.88 17.13
CA ASP A 24 5.33 -6.65 16.36
C ASP A 24 6.37 -6.83 15.26
N SER A 25 7.34 -7.74 15.45
CA SER A 25 8.34 -8.06 14.42
C SER A 25 7.72 -8.64 13.15
N LEU A 26 6.63 -9.39 13.26
CA LEU A 26 5.90 -9.92 12.10
C LEU A 26 5.10 -8.81 11.41
N HIS A 27 4.43 -7.95 12.18
CA HIS A 27 3.73 -6.77 11.65
C HIS A 27 4.67 -5.87 10.87
N VAL A 28 5.80 -5.49 11.49
CA VAL A 28 6.80 -4.63 10.87
C VAL A 28 7.42 -5.27 9.63
N ARG A 29 7.65 -6.59 9.63
CA ARG A 29 8.14 -7.30 8.44
C ARG A 29 7.13 -7.22 7.30
N ALA A 30 5.86 -7.54 7.54
CA ALA A 30 4.81 -7.46 6.53
C ALA A 30 4.67 -6.04 5.95
N LEU A 31 4.68 -5.02 6.81
CA LEU A 31 4.62 -3.62 6.38
C LEU A 31 5.84 -3.23 5.53
N ARG A 32 7.05 -3.65 5.92
CA ARG A 32 8.29 -3.37 5.16
C ARG A 32 8.27 -4.00 3.77
N GLU A 33 7.71 -5.20 3.65
CA GLU A 33 7.65 -5.95 2.40
C GLU A 33 6.57 -5.41 1.45
N SER A 34 5.39 -5.07 1.97
CA SER A 34 4.22 -4.77 1.14
C SER A 34 3.97 -3.28 0.87
N LEU A 35 4.24 -2.38 1.83
CA LEU A 35 3.89 -0.96 1.68
C LEU A 35 4.57 -0.23 0.50
N PRO A 36 5.85 -0.49 0.15
CA PRO A 36 6.47 0.17 -0.99
C PRO A 36 5.72 -0.10 -2.29
N ASN A 37 5.34 -1.36 -2.53
CA ASN A 37 4.59 -1.75 -3.72
C ASN A 37 3.20 -1.13 -3.74
N VAL A 38 2.45 -1.21 -2.62
CA VAL A 38 1.12 -0.59 -2.49
C VAL A 38 1.19 0.91 -2.81
N ARG A 39 2.16 1.63 -2.23
CA ARG A 39 2.37 3.05 -2.49
C ARG A 39 2.63 3.31 -3.97
N ASP A 40 3.51 2.54 -4.59
CA ASP A 40 3.93 2.77 -5.97
C ASP A 40 2.81 2.46 -6.97
N THR A 41 1.99 1.43 -6.71
CA THR A 41 0.79 1.13 -7.48
C THR A 41 -0.24 2.26 -7.37
N ILE A 42 -0.52 2.76 -6.15
CA ILE A 42 -1.47 3.86 -5.96
C ILE A 42 -0.98 5.15 -6.64
N LYS A 43 0.30 5.50 -6.48
CA LYS A 43 0.89 6.67 -7.15
C LYS A 43 0.82 6.55 -8.67
N SER A 44 1.19 5.39 -9.22
CA SER A 44 1.13 5.14 -10.67
C SER A 44 -0.30 5.24 -11.18
N GLY A 45 -1.26 4.69 -10.43
CA GLY A 45 -2.69 4.80 -10.72
C GLY A 45 -3.21 6.24 -10.73
N TYR A 46 -2.81 7.06 -9.76
CA TYR A 46 -3.15 8.47 -9.71
C TYR A 46 -2.60 9.25 -10.91
N LEU A 47 -1.33 9.03 -11.27
CA LEU A 47 -0.71 9.66 -12.45
C LEU A 47 -1.39 9.21 -13.74
N ALA A 48 -1.73 7.92 -13.86
CA ALA A 48 -2.44 7.37 -15.01
C ALA A 48 -3.86 7.95 -15.16
N ALA A 49 -4.49 8.34 -14.04
CA ALA A 49 -5.78 9.03 -14.03
C ALA A 49 -5.69 10.52 -14.42
N GLY A 50 -4.49 11.03 -14.75
CA GLY A 50 -4.25 12.43 -15.12
C GLY A 50 -3.91 13.35 -13.96
N GLY A 51 -3.60 12.79 -12.78
CA GLY A 51 -3.12 13.55 -11.64
C GLY A 51 -1.72 14.13 -11.85
N GLU A 52 -1.41 15.24 -11.18
CA GLU A 52 -0.11 15.91 -11.28
C GLU A 52 0.96 15.21 -10.42
N ASN A 53 2.19 15.08 -10.94
CA ASN A 53 3.28 14.47 -10.18
C ASN A 53 3.90 15.43 -9.16
N VAL A 54 3.21 15.60 -8.03
CA VAL A 54 3.67 16.44 -6.90
C VAL A 54 4.77 15.77 -6.04
N TRP A 55 5.12 14.52 -6.30
CA TRP A 55 6.11 13.75 -5.53
C TRP A 55 7.50 13.73 -6.16
N ALA A 56 7.71 14.35 -7.33
CA ALA A 56 8.97 14.32 -8.07
C ALA A 56 10.04 15.34 -7.59
N ASN A 57 9.90 15.87 -6.38
CA ASN A 57 10.84 16.83 -5.78
C ASN A 57 12.10 16.18 -5.25
#